data_AF-A0A3M6RSN4-F1
#
_entry.id   AF-A0A3M6RSN4-F1
#
_cell.length_a   1.000
_cell.length_b   1.000
_cell.length_c   1.000
_cell.angle_alpha   90.00
_cell.angle_beta   90.00
_cell.angle_gamma   90.00
#
_symmetry.space_group_name_H-M   'P 1'
#
loop_
_entity.id
_entity.type
_entity.pdbx_description
1 polymer ?
#
loop_
_entity_poly.entity_id
_entity_poly.type
_entity_poly.pdbx_seq_one_letter_code
_entity_poly.pdbx_strand_id
1 'polypeptide(L)'
;MSDLDKLVPQACEITLAGETVSVKPLKVGQMPAFLRAITPVMQQINGEGIDWLALFGQQGDDLLTAVSIAVGKPRAWVDDLAADEAILLAAKVIEVNADFFTRTVMPRLDDLFAQANAAATGSTPSST
;
A
#
# COMPACT_ATOMS: atom_id res chain seq x y z
N MET A 1 8.88 14.49 22.53
CA MET A 1 7.99 13.85 21.55
C MET A 1 7.15 12.85 22.30
N SER A 2 5.84 13.08 22.36
CA SER A 2 4.94 12.35 23.26
C SER A 2 4.45 11.07 22.59
N ASP A 3 4.18 10.01 23.37
CA ASP A 3 3.62 8.74 22.88
C ASP A 3 2.27 8.89 22.15
N LEU A 4 1.62 10.06 22.28
CA LEU A 4 0.43 10.44 21.52
C LEU A 4 0.70 10.64 20.02
N ASP A 5 1.93 11.04 19.63
CA ASP A 5 2.36 11.16 18.24
C ASP A 5 2.48 9.79 17.54
N LYS A 6 2.57 8.70 18.31
CA LYS A 6 2.60 7.32 17.79
C LYS A 6 1.22 6.77 17.45
N LEU A 7 0.15 7.44 17.91
CA LEU A 7 -1.25 7.02 17.68
C LEU A 7 -1.90 7.73 16.49
N VAL A 8 -1.28 8.79 15.97
CA VAL A 8 -1.77 9.49 14.79
C VAL A 8 -0.96 9.04 13.58
N PRO A 9 -1.59 8.43 12.57
CA PRO A 9 -0.89 8.10 11.32
C PRO A 9 -0.24 9.37 10.76
N GLN A 10 1.10 9.35 10.59
CA GLN A 10 1.85 10.51 10.13
C GLN A 10 1.51 10.80 8.68
N ALA A 11 0.65 11.80 8.48
CA ALA A 11 0.36 12.32 7.16
C ALA A 11 1.59 13.06 6.63
N CYS A 12 1.97 12.80 5.39
CA CYS A 12 2.98 13.56 4.68
C CYS A 12 2.29 14.56 3.75
N GLU A 13 2.65 15.84 3.86
CA GLU A 13 2.15 16.87 2.95
C GLU A 13 3.18 17.14 1.87
N ILE A 14 2.74 17.13 0.61
CA ILE A 14 3.55 17.45 -0.56
C ILE A 14 2.78 18.42 -1.46
N THR A 15 3.48 19.33 -2.12
CA THR A 15 2.85 20.24 -3.09
C THR A 15 3.02 19.65 -4.48
N LEU A 16 1.91 19.43 -5.20
CA LEU A 16 1.86 18.86 -6.55
C LEU A 16 0.85 19.65 -7.38
N ALA A 17 1.19 20.01 -8.62
CA ALA A 17 0.32 20.79 -9.51
C ALA A 17 -0.25 22.07 -8.85
N GLY A 18 0.52 22.70 -7.95
CA GLY A 18 0.11 23.89 -7.20
C GLY A 18 -0.91 23.64 -6.07
N GLU A 19 -1.27 22.39 -5.78
CA GLU A 19 -2.14 21.99 -4.67
C GLU A 19 -1.33 21.24 -3.59
N THR A 20 -1.62 21.49 -2.30
CA THR A 20 -1.10 20.67 -1.21
C THR A 20 -1.88 19.37 -1.09
N VAL A 21 -1.20 18.26 -1.33
CA VAL A 21 -1.73 16.89 -1.22
C VAL A 21 -1.24 16.24 0.06
N SER A 22 -2.17 15.72 0.85
CA SER A 22 -1.88 15.00 2.10
C SER A 22 -1.91 13.50 1.85
N VAL A 23 -0.74 12.86 1.86
CA VAL A 23 -0.57 11.41 1.77
C VAL A 23 -0.73 10.81 3.15
N LYS A 24 -1.70 9.91 3.32
CA LYS A 24 -2.04 9.29 4.60
C LYS A 24 -1.95 7.77 4.49
N PRO A 25 -1.75 7.06 5.61
CA PRO A 25 -1.93 5.61 5.66
C PRO A 25 -3.30 5.19 5.15
N LEU A 26 -3.32 4.11 4.37
CA LEU A 26 -4.53 3.57 3.73
C LEU A 26 -5.59 3.23 4.77
N LYS A 27 -6.82 3.68 4.50
CA LYS A 27 -7.99 3.29 5.29
C LYS A 27 -8.45 1.90 4.88
N VAL A 28 -9.14 1.20 5.79
CA VAL A 28 -9.72 -0.13 5.55
C VAL A 28 -10.60 -0.15 4.29
N GLY A 29 -11.37 0.91 4.02
CA GLY A 29 -12.20 1.01 2.81
C GLY A 29 -11.41 1.15 1.50
N GLN A 30 -10.16 1.62 1.55
CA GLN A 30 -9.29 1.77 0.38
C GLN A 30 -8.50 0.48 0.10
N MET A 31 -8.26 -0.35 1.12
CA MET A 31 -7.41 -1.54 1.06
C MET A 31 -7.81 -2.53 -0.06
N PRO A 32 -9.09 -2.94 -0.22
CA PRO A 32 -9.43 -3.94 -1.24
C PRO A 32 -9.21 -3.43 -2.67
N ALA A 33 -9.45 -2.14 -2.92
CA ALA A 33 -9.25 -1.52 -4.22
C ALA A 33 -7.75 -1.32 -4.50
N PHE A 34 -7.01 -0.82 -3.51
CA PHE A 34 -5.57 -0.59 -3.59
C PHE A 34 -4.81 -1.90 -3.86
N LEU A 35 -5.08 -2.95 -3.07
CA LEU A 35 -4.42 -4.24 -3.23
C LEU A 35 -4.68 -4.84 -4.62
N ARG A 36 -5.91 -4.73 -5.14
CA ARG A 36 -6.23 -5.19 -6.48
C ARG A 36 -5.44 -4.44 -7.55
N ALA A 37 -5.30 -3.12 -7.40
CA ALA A 37 -4.57 -2.28 -8.35
C ALA A 37 -3.05 -2.48 -8.27
N ILE A 38 -2.46 -2.68 -7.08
CA ILE A 38 -1.00 -2.78 -6.94
C ILE A 38 -0.46 -4.20 -7.18
N THR A 39 -1.32 -5.24 -7.12
CA THR A 39 -0.90 -6.65 -7.28
C THR A 39 -0.14 -6.91 -8.61
N PRO A 40 -0.62 -6.45 -9.79
CA PRO A 40 0.09 -6.67 -11.05
C PRO A 40 1.48 -6.05 -11.06
N VAL A 41 1.64 -4.87 -10.47
CA VAL A 41 2.94 -4.18 -10.34
C VAL A 41 3.90 -5.02 -9.49
N MET A 42 3.42 -5.54 -8.35
CA MET A 42 4.24 -6.36 -7.44
C MET A 42 4.70 -7.68 -8.08
N GLN A 43 3.89 -8.29 -8.94
CA GLN A 43 4.23 -9.52 -9.66
C GLN A 43 5.36 -9.33 -10.70
N GLN A 44 5.61 -8.10 -11.09
CA GLN A 44 6.63 -7.76 -12.07
C GLN A 44 7.95 -7.35 -11.39
N ILE A 45 7.88 -6.93 -10.13
CA ILE A 45 9.04 -6.71 -9.26
C ILE A 45 9.50 -8.09 -8.76
N ASN A 46 10.20 -8.82 -9.62
CA ASN A 46 10.84 -10.09 -9.29
C ASN A 46 12.27 -9.82 -8.78
N GLY A 47 12.78 -10.65 -7.88
CA GLY A 47 14.04 -10.42 -7.16
C GLY A 47 15.32 -10.28 -8.01
N GLU A 48 15.23 -10.42 -9.33
CA GLU A 48 16.32 -10.23 -10.30
C GLU A 48 16.48 -8.78 -10.79
N GLY A 49 15.59 -7.87 -10.38
CA GLY A 49 15.62 -6.45 -10.73
C GLY A 49 14.29 -5.95 -11.30
N ILE A 50 14.11 -4.63 -11.32
CA ILE A 50 12.90 -3.99 -11.86
C ILE A 50 13.15 -3.62 -13.31
N ASP A 51 12.43 -4.25 -14.24
CA ASP A 51 12.32 -3.75 -15.62
C ASP A 51 11.37 -2.54 -15.62
N TRP A 52 11.96 -1.35 -15.47
CA TRP A 52 11.22 -0.09 -15.43
C TRP A 52 10.44 0.19 -16.71
N LEU A 53 10.96 -0.22 -17.88
CA LEU A 53 10.28 0.02 -19.15
C LEU A 53 9.04 -0.88 -19.26
N ALA A 54 9.17 -2.16 -18.90
CA ALA A 54 8.03 -3.07 -18.86
C ALA A 54 7.01 -2.63 -17.81
N LEU A 55 7.45 -2.19 -16.63
CA LEU A 55 6.56 -1.77 -15.54
C LEU A 55 5.74 -0.54 -15.90
N PHE A 56 6.37 0.51 -16.43
CA PHE A 56 5.62 1.69 -16.87
C PHE A 56 4.81 1.41 -18.15
N GLY A 57 5.31 0.59 -19.06
CA GLY A 57 4.66 0.32 -20.34
C GLY A 57 3.45 -0.64 -20.27
N GLN A 58 3.41 -1.55 -19.30
CA GLN A 58 2.38 -2.59 -19.21
C GLN A 58 1.54 -2.48 -17.93
N GLN A 59 2.08 -1.97 -16.82
CA GLN A 59 1.40 -1.88 -15.51
C GLN A 59 1.37 -0.44 -14.97
N GLY A 60 1.72 0.55 -15.80
CA GLY A 60 1.67 1.96 -15.43
C GLY A 60 0.28 2.40 -15.00
N ASP A 61 -0.77 1.96 -15.71
CA ASP A 61 -2.16 2.29 -15.36
C ASP A 61 -2.61 1.70 -14.02
N ASP A 62 -2.18 0.48 -13.71
CA ASP A 62 -2.43 -0.19 -12.45
C ASP A 62 -1.74 0.55 -11.28
N LEU A 63 -0.48 0.96 -11.49
CA LEU A 63 0.28 1.76 -10.53
C LEU A 63 -0.39 3.12 -10.28
N LEU A 64 -0.74 3.85 -11.32
CA LEU A 64 -1.37 5.17 -11.19
C LEU A 64 -2.79 5.07 -10.60
N THR A 65 -3.51 3.97 -10.86
CA THR A 65 -4.77 3.66 -10.19
C THR A 65 -4.56 3.44 -8.70
N ALA A 66 -3.56 2.65 -8.29
CA ALA A 66 -3.22 2.44 -6.88
C ALA A 66 -2.86 3.77 -6.18
N VAL A 67 -2.09 4.64 -6.83
CA VAL A 67 -1.76 5.98 -6.33
C VAL A 67 -3.03 6.82 -6.13
N SER A 68 -3.92 6.86 -7.13
CA SER A 68 -5.18 7.61 -7.04
C SER A 68 -6.05 7.17 -5.85
N ILE A 69 -6.11 5.86 -5.60
CA ILE A 69 -6.82 5.28 -4.46
C ILE A 69 -6.18 5.71 -3.15
N ALA A 70 -4.85 5.68 -3.07
CA ALA A 70 -4.11 6.00 -1.85
C ALA A 70 -4.31 7.46 -1.42
N VAL A 71 -4.26 8.41 -2.36
CA VAL A 71 -4.47 9.84 -2.05
C VAL A 71 -5.92 10.29 -2.10
N GLY A 72 -6.83 9.44 -2.57
CA GLY A 72 -8.25 9.77 -2.68
C GLY A 72 -8.52 10.87 -3.72
N LYS A 73 -7.70 10.94 -4.77
CA LYS A 73 -7.86 11.86 -5.90
C LYS A 73 -8.39 11.12 -7.13
N PRO A 74 -9.14 11.77 -8.04
CA PRO A 74 -9.56 11.15 -9.28
C PRO A 74 -8.37 10.69 -10.13
N ARG A 75 -8.52 9.58 -10.87
CA ARG A 75 -7.46 9.07 -11.76
C ARG A 75 -6.99 10.13 -12.77
N ALA A 76 -7.92 10.90 -13.34
CA ALA A 76 -7.64 11.99 -14.27
C ALA A 76 -6.80 13.12 -13.66
N TRP A 77 -6.90 13.35 -12.34
CA TRP A 77 -6.02 14.32 -11.66
C TRP A 77 -4.59 13.80 -11.58
N VAL A 78 -4.41 12.49 -11.38
CA VAL A 78 -3.09 11.84 -11.39
C VAL A 78 -2.50 11.81 -12.80
N ASP A 79 -3.33 11.63 -13.84
CA ASP A 79 -2.91 11.66 -15.25
C ASP A 79 -2.34 13.01 -15.71
N ASP A 80 -2.82 14.10 -15.11
CA ASP A 80 -2.42 15.46 -15.47
C ASP A 80 -1.13 15.92 -14.75
N LEU A 81 -0.63 15.10 -13.80
CA LEU A 81 0.62 15.40 -13.11
C LEU A 81 1.82 15.33 -14.08
N ALA A 82 2.80 16.21 -13.85
CA ALA A 82 4.10 16.05 -14.46
C ALA A 82 4.71 14.70 -14.02
N ALA A 83 5.51 14.08 -14.90
CA ALA A 83 6.05 12.74 -14.64
C ALA A 83 6.89 12.67 -13.36
N ASP A 84 7.67 13.72 -13.07
CA ASP A 84 8.47 13.84 -11.85
C ASP A 84 7.59 14.02 -10.59
N GLU A 85 6.51 14.78 -10.68
CA GLU A 85 5.51 14.92 -9.61
C GLU A 85 4.79 13.59 -9.34
N ALA A 86 4.42 12.84 -10.39
CA ALA A 86 3.80 11.53 -10.27
C ALA A 86 4.74 10.50 -9.63
N ILE A 87 6.03 10.51 -9.98
CA ILE A 87 7.05 9.67 -9.36
C ILE A 87 7.22 10.01 -7.87
N LEU A 88 7.32 11.30 -7.54
CA LEU A 88 7.41 11.77 -6.16
C LEU A 88 6.19 11.33 -5.34
N LEU A 89 5.00 11.47 -5.92
CA LEU A 89 3.75 11.06 -5.28
C LEU A 89 3.72 9.55 -5.02
N ALA A 90 4.07 8.73 -6.02
CA ALA A 90 4.12 7.28 -5.86
C ALA A 90 5.12 6.85 -4.77
N ALA A 91 6.31 7.46 -4.76
CA ALA A 91 7.31 7.21 -3.73
C ALA A 91 6.78 7.53 -2.32
N LYS A 92 6.06 8.66 -2.16
CA LYS A 92 5.47 9.05 -0.88
C LYS A 92 4.33 8.14 -0.45
N VAL A 93 3.50 7.67 -1.38
CA VAL A 93 2.47 6.66 -1.10
C VAL A 93 3.12 5.39 -0.56
N ILE A 94 4.20 4.92 -1.17
CA ILE A 94 4.93 3.74 -0.70
C ILE A 94 5.56 4.00 0.67
N GLU A 95 6.27 5.11 0.86
CA GLU A 95 6.94 5.47 2.13
C GLU A 95 5.95 5.49 3.32
N VAL A 96 4.83 6.19 3.16
CA VAL A 96 3.81 6.33 4.22
C VAL A 96 3.10 5.01 4.53
N ASN A 97 2.98 4.11 3.56
CA ASN A 97 2.20 2.88 3.70
C ASN A 97 3.06 1.64 3.98
N ALA A 98 4.31 1.59 3.53
CA ALA A 98 5.19 0.43 3.67
C ALA A 98 5.45 0.09 5.14
N ASP A 99 5.67 1.09 6.00
CA ASP A 99 5.83 0.89 7.44
C ASP A 99 4.55 0.34 8.09
N PHE A 100 3.36 0.80 7.66
CA PHE A 100 2.09 0.27 8.14
C PHE A 100 1.88 -1.20 7.74
N PHE A 101 2.15 -1.55 6.48
CA PHE A 101 1.99 -2.92 6.00
C PHE A 101 2.97 -3.89 6.65
N THR A 102 4.25 -3.55 6.65
CA THR A 102 5.32 -4.44 7.16
C THR A 102 5.33 -4.56 8.68
N ARG A 103 5.06 -3.47 9.42
CA ARG A 103 5.16 -3.48 10.89
C ARG A 103 3.85 -3.72 11.61
N THR A 104 2.70 -3.55 10.96
CA THR A 104 1.39 -3.62 11.63
C THR A 104 0.44 -4.62 11.00
N VAL A 105 0.28 -4.61 9.67
CA VAL A 105 -0.74 -5.45 9.00
C VAL A 105 -0.27 -6.90 8.85
N MET A 106 0.90 -7.13 8.24
CA MET A 106 1.39 -8.50 8.00
C MET A 106 1.55 -9.29 9.32
N PRO A 107 2.20 -8.76 10.37
CA PRO A 107 2.37 -9.53 11.61
C PRO A 107 1.04 -9.94 12.24
N ARG A 108 0.03 -9.04 12.24
CA ARG A 108 -1.30 -9.36 12.81
C ARG A 108 -2.08 -10.38 11.99
N LEU A 109 -1.92 -10.38 10.67
CA LEU A 109 -2.54 -11.39 9.81
C LEU A 109 -1.83 -12.73 9.98
N ASP A 110 -0.50 -12.75 10.02
CA ASP A 110 0.29 -13.94 10.27
C ASP A 110 -0.05 -14.55 11.64
N ASP A 111 -0.15 -13.72 12.68
CA ASP A 111 -0.60 -14.14 14.02
C ASP A 111 -2.01 -14.73 14.00
N LEU A 112 -2.95 -14.10 13.28
CA LEU A 112 -4.32 -14.60 13.11
C LEU A 112 -4.34 -15.96 12.41
N PHE A 113 -3.60 -16.11 11.32
CA PHE A 113 -3.52 -17.36 10.57
C PHE A 113 -2.82 -18.46 11.39
N ALA A 114 -1.77 -18.13 12.14
CA ALA A 114 -1.10 -19.06 13.04
C ALA A 114 -2.03 -19.54 14.16
N GLN A 115 -2.82 -18.65 14.77
CA GLN A 115 -3.81 -19.00 15.79
C GLN A 115 -4.94 -19.87 15.22
N ALA A 116 -5.44 -19.55 14.02
CA ALA A 116 -6.46 -20.34 13.34
C ALA A 116 -5.97 -21.76 13.02
N ASN A 117 -4.73 -21.89 12.53
CA ASN A 117 -4.12 -23.20 12.27
C ASN A 117 -3.91 -24.01 13.56
N ALA A 118 -3.45 -23.37 14.64
CA ALA A 118 -3.27 -24.02 15.93
C ALA A 118 -4.61 -24.55 16.49
N ALA A 119 -5.69 -23.76 16.41
CA ALA A 119 -7.03 -24.17 16.82
C ALA A 119 -7.59 -25.34 15.98
N ALA A 120 -7.30 -25.35 14.67
CA ALA A 120 -7.68 -26.46 13.79
C ALA A 120 -6.93 -27.77 14.13
N THR A 121 -5.65 -27.68 14.52
CA THR A 121 -4.85 -28.86 14.92
C THR A 121 -5.16 -29.37 16.33
N GLY A 122 -5.66 -28.52 17.24
CA GLY A 122 -5.99 -28.88 18.62
C GLY A 122 -7.34 -29.57 18.81
N SER A 123 -8.15 -29.71 17.75
CA SER A 123 -9.53 -30.20 17.82
C SER A 123 -9.70 -31.71 17.58
N THR A 124 -8.65 -32.53 17.71
CA THR A 124 -8.79 -34.00 17.65
C THR A 124 -8.78 -34.58 19.06
N PRO A 125 -9.94 -34.91 19.68
CA PRO A 125 -9.93 -35.68 20.92
C PRO A 125 -9.67 -37.15 20.56
N SER A 126 -8.54 -37.68 21.01
CA SER A 126 -8.32 -39.13 21.04
C SER A 126 -9.37 -39.73 21.98
N SER A 127 -10.36 -40.43 21.42
CA SER A 127 -11.27 -41.26 22.21
C SER A 127 -10.61 -42.62 22.44
N THR A 128 -10.33 -42.92 23.70
CA THR A 128 -9.87 -44.21 24.23
C THR A 128 -10.95 -45.28 24.11
#